data_AF-A0A929K6Y8-F1
#
_entry.id   AF-A0A929K6Y8-F1
#
_cell.length_a   1.000
_cell.length_b   1.000
_cell.length_c   1.000
_cell.angle_alpha   90.00
_cell.angle_beta   90.00
_cell.angle_gamma   90.00
#
_symmetry.space_group_name_H-M   'P 1'
#
loop_
_entity.id
_entity.type
_entity.pdbx_description
1 polymer ?
#
loop_
_entity_poly.entity_id
_entity_poly.type
_entity_poly.pdbx_seq_one_letter_code
_entity_poly.pdbx_strand_id
1 'polypeptide(L)' 'LPVINYAQLIALAMGVDAYEVVGIQTHSVPLDALLERVEVL' A
#
# COMPACT_ATOMS: atom_id res chain seq x y z
N LEU A 1 12.94 -3.30 5.00
CA LEU A 1 11.58 -3.51 5.54
C LEU A 1 10.63 -2.63 4.75
N PRO A 2 9.40 -3.08 4.45
CA PRO A 2 8.41 -2.24 3.78
C PRO A 2 8.03 -1.06 4.68
N VAL A 3 7.89 0.13 4.12
CA VAL A 3 7.53 1.35 4.84
C VAL A 3 6.38 2.01 4.11
N ILE A 4 5.38 2.47 4.87
CA ILE A 4 4.20 3.17 4.36
C ILE A 4 4.02 4.41 5.25
N ASN A 5 3.67 5.55 4.66
CA ASN A 5 3.35 6.75 5.45
C ASN A 5 1.90 6.73 5.96
N TYR A 6 1.56 7.62 6.90
CA TYR A 6 0.21 7.65 7.48
C TYR A 6 -0.91 7.95 6.47
N ALA A 7 -0.65 8.78 5.46
CA ALA A 7 -1.67 9.09 4.44
C ALA A 7 -1.96 7.86 3.57
N GLN A 8 -0.93 7.13 3.15
CA GLN A 8 -1.06 5.88 2.41
C GLN A 8 -1.74 4.80 3.26
N LEU A 9 -1.41 4.70 4.55
CA LEU A 9 -2.08 3.78 5.47
C LEU A 9 -3.59 4.07 5.59
N ILE A 10 -3.96 5.33 5.79
CA ILE A 10 -5.38 5.74 5.88
C ILE A 10 -6.09 5.49 4.55
N ALA A 11 -5.45 5.83 3.43
CA ALA A 11 -5.98 5.58 2.10
C ALA A 11 -6.27 4.07 1.89
N LEU A 12 -5.29 3.21 2.15
CA LEU A 12 -5.48 1.75 2.07
C LEU A 12 -6.61 1.27 2.99
N ALA A 13 -6.72 1.81 4.21
CA ALA A 13 -7.81 1.48 5.14
C ALA A 13 -9.20 1.98 4.67
N MET A 14 -9.26 2.96 3.78
CA MET A 14 -10.48 3.42 3.12
C MET A 14 -10.85 2.60 1.88
N GLY A 15 -10.03 1.62 1.48
CA GLY A 15 -10.25 0.77 0.32
C GLY A 15 -10.02 1.47 -1.02
N VAL A 16 -9.21 2.55 -1.06
CA VAL A 16 -8.78 3.13 -2.34
C VAL A 16 -7.68 2.29 -2.98
N ASP A 17 -7.63 2.34 -4.31
CA ASP A 17 -6.71 1.55 -5.12
C ASP A 17 -5.24 1.82 -4.81
N ALA A 18 -4.49 0.75 -4.54
CA ALA A 18 -3.11 0.84 -4.08
C ALA A 18 -2.13 1.31 -5.19
N TYR A 19 -2.41 1.02 -6.45
CA TYR A 19 -1.52 1.36 -7.58
C TYR A 19 -1.89 2.70 -8.21
N GLU A 20 -3.17 2.97 -8.37
CA GLU A 20 -3.70 4.17 -9.02
C GLU A 20 -3.70 5.37 -8.07
N VAL A 21 -4.10 5.18 -6.81
CA VAL A 21 -4.25 6.29 -5.84
C VAL A 21 -3.07 6.37 -4.87
N VAL A 22 -2.68 5.24 -4.27
CA VAL A 22 -1.66 5.21 -3.20
C VAL A 22 -0.24 5.24 -3.77
N GLY A 23 -0.04 4.73 -4.98
CA GLY A 23 1.25 4.77 -5.69
C GLY A 23 2.31 3.82 -5.12
N ILE A 24 1.91 2.64 -4.64
CA ILE A 24 2.82 1.68 -3.97
C ILE A 24 3.99 1.21 -4.85
N GLN A 25 3.83 1.22 -6.18
CA GLN A 25 4.84 0.84 -7.17
C GLN A 25 6.09 1.74 -7.18
N THR A 26 6.03 2.89 -6.51
CA THR A 26 7.16 3.83 -6.41
C THR A 26 8.14 3.48 -5.28
N HIS A 27 7.83 2.51 -4.42
CA HIS A 27 8.69 2.15 -3.30
C HIS A 27 9.88 1.30 -3.77
N SER A 28 11.07 1.56 -3.20
CA SER A 28 12.26 0.74 -3.47
C SER A 28 12.15 -0.68 -2.90
N VAL A 29 11.31 -0.88 -1.89
CA VAL A 29 11.00 -2.19 -1.32
C VAL A 29 9.55 -2.54 -1.69
N PRO A 30 9.32 -3.64 -2.42
CA PRO A 30 7.97 -4.05 -2.81
C PRO A 30 7.04 -4.24 -1.61
N LEU A 31 5.78 -3.85 -1.79
CA LEU A 31 4.73 -3.90 -0.76
C LEU A 31 3.69 -5.00 -1.04
N ASP A 32 3.74 -5.66 -2.19
CA ASP A 32 2.74 -6.61 -2.68
C ASP A 32 2.49 -7.74 -1.66
N ALA A 33 3.57 -8.39 -1.20
CA ALA A 33 3.47 -9.47 -0.21
C ALA A 33 2.98 -9.01 1.18
N LEU A 34 3.03 -7.70 1.49
CA LEU A 34 2.42 -7.16 2.71
C LEU A 34 0.93 -6.96 2.47
N LEU A 35 0.56 -6.35 1.34
CA LEU A 35 -0.82 -6.00 1.00
C LEU A 35 -1.69 -7.24 0.77
N GLU A 36 -1.16 -8.29 0.14
CA GLU A 36 -1.81 -9.61 0.04
C GLU A 36 -2.11 -10.22 1.42
N ARG A 37 -1.21 -10.04 2.40
CA ARG A 37 -1.40 -10.58 3.76
C ARG A 37 -2.48 -9.86 4.56
N VAL A 38 -2.74 -8.59 4.23
CA VAL A 38 -3.73 -7.77 4.92
C VAL A 38 -5.02 -7.62 4.11
N GLU A 39 -5.19 -8.40 3.04
CA GLU A 39 -6.39 -8.41 2.19
C GLU A 39 -6.72 -7.04 1.59
N VAL A 40 -5.69 -6.25 1.29
CA VAL A 40 -5.81 -4.93 0.63
C VAL A 40 -5.50 -5.02 -0.87
N LEU A 41 -4.98 -6.17 -1.32
CA LEU A 41 -4.73 -6.53 -2.71
C LEU A 41 -5.42 -7.85 -3.06
#